data_AF-A0AAU7AX38-F1
#
_entry.id   AF-A0AAU7AX38-F1
#
_cell.length_a   1.000
_cell.length_b   1.000
_cell.length_c   1.000
_cell.angle_alpha   90.00
_cell.angle_beta   90.00
_cell.angle_gamma   90.00
#
_symmetry.space_group_name_H-M   'P 1'
#
loop_
_entity.id
_entity.type
_entity.pdbx_description
1 polymer ?
#
loop_
_entity_poly.entity_id
_entity_poly.type
_entity_poly.pdbx_seq_one_letter_code
_entity_poly.pdbx_strand_id
1 'polypeptide(L)'
;MRIRWLGTIAAAAVGLTVCVDASAAGAPPRCRPDGAVRFQNREIVVFSKDQDVVGCLRQTGRRTRLGDFYIPQDSSTEAGGLKTIRARGHVVLTVETVEAPTGSSARVSVVNLLTGRRTFTVFVAPPSGQGNAAVTAERLGPGGTLAFIAEIQTDHELLRTVRVHDALGDRVVDHGVAIDTRSLSIHGTDIRWRSSGATRSITLQPPA
;
A
#
# COMPACT_ATOMS: atom_id res chain seq x y z
N MET A 1 -85.07 -14.16 27.24
CA MET A 1 -83.72 -14.79 27.18
C MET A 1 -82.86 -13.90 26.28
N ARG A 2 -81.65 -13.42 26.58
CA ARG A 2 -80.70 -13.46 27.72
C ARG A 2 -79.89 -12.14 27.59
N ILE A 3 -79.82 -11.34 28.65
CA ILE A 3 -78.62 -11.05 29.49
C ILE A 3 -77.66 -9.99 28.91
N ARG A 4 -77.65 -8.82 29.59
CA ARG A 4 -76.61 -7.75 29.60
C ARG A 4 -75.22 -8.32 29.85
N TRP A 5 -74.15 -7.71 29.34
CA TRP A 5 -72.91 -7.46 30.12
C TRP A 5 -72.12 -6.26 29.57
N LEU A 6 -71.87 -5.30 30.46
CA LEU A 6 -70.89 -4.22 30.36
C LEU A 6 -69.50 -4.77 30.68
N GLY A 7 -68.45 -4.19 30.10
CA GLY A 7 -67.08 -4.48 30.46
C GLY A 7 -66.09 -3.44 29.92
N THR A 8 -65.94 -2.34 30.66
CA THR A 8 -64.85 -1.37 30.50
C THR A 8 -63.63 -1.89 31.26
N ILE A 9 -62.45 -1.95 30.62
CA ILE A 9 -61.17 -2.15 31.31
C ILE A 9 -60.22 -1.03 30.86
N ALA A 10 -59.86 -0.17 31.82
CA ALA A 10 -58.74 0.76 31.73
C ALA A 10 -57.52 0.10 32.39
N ALA A 11 -56.35 0.17 31.76
CA ALA A 11 -55.08 -0.20 32.37
C ALA A 11 -54.04 0.88 32.06
N ALA A 12 -53.60 1.56 33.13
CA ALA A 12 -52.55 2.56 33.14
C ALA A 12 -51.17 1.90 32.99
N ALA A 13 -50.35 2.37 32.04
CA ALA A 13 -48.96 1.96 31.91
C ALA A 13 -48.06 2.97 32.62
N VAL A 14 -47.36 2.49 33.64
CA VAL A 14 -46.36 3.20 34.45
C VAL A 14 -45.12 3.45 33.60
N GLY A 15 -44.75 4.73 33.45
CA GLY A 15 -43.51 5.14 32.81
C GLY A 15 -42.31 4.97 33.75
N LEU A 16 -41.39 4.09 33.39
CA LEU A 16 -40.05 4.01 33.98
C LEU A 16 -39.08 4.81 33.10
N THR A 17 -38.69 5.99 33.56
CA THR A 17 -37.61 6.80 32.97
C THR A 17 -36.28 6.29 33.53
N VAL A 18 -35.58 5.45 32.78
CA VAL A 18 -34.20 5.06 33.09
C VAL A 18 -33.27 6.06 32.40
N CYS A 19 -32.69 6.97 33.17
CA CYS A 19 -31.57 7.79 32.72
C CYS A 19 -30.34 6.87 32.55
N VAL A 20 -30.01 6.51 31.31
CA VAL A 20 -28.74 5.87 30.99
C VAL A 20 -27.79 6.97 30.54
N ASP A 21 -26.94 7.42 31.46
CA ASP A 21 -25.73 8.17 31.11
C ASP A 21 -24.79 7.21 30.38
N ALA A 22 -25.01 7.06 29.07
CA ALA A 22 -24.07 6.44 28.17
C ALA A 22 -22.89 7.41 28.00
N SER A 23 -22.02 7.44 29.01
CA SER A 23 -20.62 7.80 28.81
C SER A 23 -20.08 6.82 27.79
N ALA A 24 -20.14 7.19 26.51
CA ALA A 24 -19.48 6.50 25.43
C ALA A 24 -17.98 6.62 25.70
N ALA A 25 -17.46 5.72 26.54
CA ALA A 25 -16.04 5.43 26.64
C ALA A 25 -15.60 5.11 25.22
N GLY A 26 -14.96 6.09 24.57
CA GLY A 26 -14.54 5.97 23.18
C GLY A 26 -13.76 4.68 23.04
N ALA A 27 -14.26 3.76 22.20
CA ALA A 27 -13.61 2.48 21.97
C ALA A 27 -12.12 2.75 21.71
N PRO A 28 -11.21 2.03 22.39
CA PRO A 28 -9.78 2.30 22.23
C PRO A 28 -9.40 2.23 20.75
N PRO A 29 -8.44 3.07 20.30
CA PRO A 29 -8.04 3.08 18.91
C PRO A 29 -7.63 1.67 18.48
N ARG A 30 -8.36 1.11 17.51
CA ARG A 30 -8.21 -0.30 17.09
C ARG A 30 -6.82 -0.59 16.53
N CYS A 31 -6.11 0.43 16.07
CA CYS A 31 -4.69 0.38 15.74
C CYS A 31 -3.89 1.12 16.81
N ARG A 32 -3.24 0.36 17.69
CA ARG A 32 -2.15 0.83 18.54
C ARG A 32 -0.82 0.44 17.88
N PRO A 33 0.03 1.40 17.47
CA PRO A 33 1.36 1.11 16.99
C PRO A 33 2.21 0.56 18.14
N ASP A 34 2.83 -0.60 17.94
CA ASP A 34 3.72 -1.22 18.93
C ASP A 34 5.19 -0.81 18.70
N GLY A 35 5.43 0.20 17.86
CA GLY A 35 6.75 0.71 17.52
C GLY A 35 6.68 1.97 16.63
N ALA A 36 7.75 2.26 15.91
CA ALA A 36 7.91 3.52 15.19
C ALA A 36 6.90 3.66 14.03
N VAL A 37 6.08 4.71 14.05
CA VAL A 37 5.15 5.02 12.95
C VAL A 37 5.93 5.52 11.74
N ARG A 38 5.74 4.85 10.60
CA ARG A 38 6.37 5.18 9.31
C ARG A 38 5.44 5.99 8.42
N PHE A 39 4.14 5.73 8.52
CA PHE A 39 3.11 6.42 7.76
C PHE A 39 1.79 6.35 8.52
N GLN A 40 0.97 7.39 8.42
CA GLN A 40 -0.41 7.33 8.90
C GLN A 40 -1.32 8.24 8.09
N ASN A 41 -2.56 7.81 7.95
CA ASN A 41 -3.66 8.64 7.47
C ASN A 41 -4.93 8.29 8.28
N ARG A 42 -6.10 8.78 7.84
CA ARG A 42 -7.39 8.53 8.50
C ARG A 42 -7.84 7.06 8.46
N GLU A 43 -7.34 6.28 7.51
CA GLU A 43 -7.76 4.91 7.22
C GLU A 43 -6.79 3.87 7.79
N ILE A 44 -5.49 4.15 7.81
CA ILE A 44 -4.44 3.19 8.16
C ILE A 44 -3.32 3.81 9.00
N VAL A 45 -2.55 2.94 9.65
CA VAL A 45 -1.24 3.26 10.23
C VAL A 45 -0.25 2.21 9.77
N VAL A 46 0.92 2.62 9.31
CA VAL A 46 2.06 1.75 9.05
C VAL A 46 3.13 2.03 10.10
N PHE A 47 3.59 0.98 10.77
CA PHE A 47 4.60 1.09 11.80
C PHE A 47 5.59 -0.08 11.72
N SER A 48 6.78 0.13 12.25
CA SER A 48 7.78 -0.93 12.43
C SER A 48 7.65 -1.53 13.82
N LYS A 49 7.75 -2.86 13.90
CA LYS A 49 7.84 -3.61 15.15
C LYS A 49 8.93 -4.66 14.97
N ASP A 50 9.95 -4.63 15.81
CA ASP A 50 11.12 -5.49 15.67
C ASP A 50 11.75 -5.33 14.28
N GLN A 51 11.85 -6.41 13.49
CA GLN A 51 12.32 -6.36 12.11
C GLN A 51 11.19 -6.19 11.08
N ASP A 52 9.93 -6.31 11.50
CA ASP A 52 8.76 -6.25 10.63
C ASP A 52 8.26 -4.82 10.41
N VAL A 53 7.70 -4.60 9.22
CA VAL A 53 6.86 -3.45 8.90
C VAL A 53 5.42 -3.94 8.77
N VAL A 54 4.52 -3.32 9.52
CA VAL A 54 3.12 -3.72 9.64
C VAL A 54 2.20 -2.58 9.26
N GLY A 55 1.25 -2.84 8.36
CA GLY A 55 0.11 -1.98 8.10
C GLY A 55 -1.07 -2.39 8.97
N CYS A 56 -1.75 -1.43 9.58
CA CYS A 56 -2.94 -1.65 10.39
C CYS A 56 -4.11 -0.84 9.85
N LEU A 57 -5.23 -1.50 9.58
CA LEU A 57 -6.48 -0.88 9.13
C LEU A 57 -7.23 -0.30 10.34
N ARG A 58 -7.35 1.03 10.44
CA ARG A 58 -7.94 1.69 11.63
C ARG A 58 -9.38 1.28 11.92
N GLN A 59 -10.16 1.01 10.87
CA GLN A 59 -11.55 0.63 11.02
C GLN A 59 -11.73 -0.72 11.74
N THR A 60 -10.85 -1.70 11.51
CA THR A 60 -11.01 -3.06 12.04
C THR A 60 -9.94 -3.46 13.05
N GLY A 61 -8.83 -2.72 13.11
CA GLY A 61 -7.63 -3.12 13.84
C GLY A 61 -6.84 -4.24 13.15
N ARG A 62 -7.27 -4.71 11.96
CA ARG A 62 -6.56 -5.80 11.27
C ARG A 62 -5.15 -5.34 10.90
N ARG A 63 -4.17 -6.15 11.30
CA ARG A 63 -2.76 -5.98 10.98
C ARG A 63 -2.38 -6.85 9.78
N THR A 64 -1.53 -6.33 8.91
CA THR A 64 -1.01 -7.01 7.72
C THR A 64 0.48 -6.74 7.62
N ARG A 65 1.26 -7.81 7.53
CA ARG A 65 2.70 -7.73 7.35
C ARG A 65 3.01 -7.21 5.94
N LEU A 66 3.83 -6.17 5.87
CA LEU A 66 4.24 -5.52 4.62
C LEU A 66 5.60 -6.04 4.15
N GLY A 67 6.53 -6.28 5.07
CA GLY A 67 7.87 -6.80 4.80
C GLY A 67 8.81 -6.53 5.97
N ASP A 68 10.11 -6.61 5.73
CA ASP A 68 11.17 -6.39 6.72
C ASP A 68 11.86 -5.03 6.54
N PHE A 69 12.37 -4.40 7.61
CA PHE A 69 13.04 -3.09 7.51
C PHE A 69 14.43 -3.19 6.87
N TYR A 70 15.30 -4.07 7.38
CA TYR A 70 16.58 -4.42 6.78
C TYR A 70 17.15 -5.64 7.51
N ILE A 71 17.53 -6.66 6.75
CA ILE A 71 18.28 -7.81 7.22
C ILE A 71 19.70 -7.67 6.63
N PRO A 72 20.74 -7.52 7.46
CA PRO A 72 22.11 -7.41 6.98
C PRO A 72 22.57 -8.74 6.37
N GLN A 73 23.52 -8.66 5.44
CA GLN A 73 24.10 -9.84 4.81
C GLN A 73 24.95 -10.60 5.82
N ASP A 74 24.57 -11.82 6.15
CA ASP A 74 25.55 -12.80 6.63
C ASP A 74 26.23 -13.44 5.42
N SER A 75 27.40 -14.04 5.61
CA SER A 75 28.36 -14.43 4.56
C SER A 75 27.84 -15.38 3.47
N SER A 76 26.57 -15.79 3.51
CA SER A 76 25.96 -16.72 2.55
C SER A 76 24.49 -16.45 2.19
N THR A 77 23.82 -15.43 2.73
CA THR A 77 22.38 -15.19 2.49
C THR A 77 22.08 -13.87 1.79
N GLU A 78 20.89 -13.78 1.19
CA GLU A 78 20.33 -12.52 0.66
C GLU A 78 20.12 -11.53 1.81
N ALA A 79 20.56 -10.29 1.59
CA ALA A 79 20.30 -9.16 2.48
C ALA A 79 19.26 -8.23 1.89
N GLY A 80 18.87 -7.22 2.65
CA GLY A 80 18.01 -6.16 2.15
C GLY A 80 16.77 -5.94 2.99
N GLY A 81 15.83 -5.20 2.45
CA GLY A 81 14.64 -4.78 3.17
C GLY A 81 13.94 -3.59 2.55
N LEU A 82 12.88 -3.15 3.21
CA LEU A 82 12.01 -2.07 2.77
C LEU A 82 12.75 -0.73 2.78
N LYS A 83 12.96 -0.17 1.59
CA LYS A 83 13.48 1.19 1.39
C LYS A 83 12.38 2.22 1.31
N THR A 84 11.27 1.87 0.66
CA THR A 84 10.17 2.82 0.39
C THR A 84 8.84 2.27 0.85
N ILE A 85 8.09 3.12 1.55
CA ILE A 85 6.69 2.89 1.91
C ILE A 85 5.89 4.10 1.45
N ARG A 86 4.87 3.88 0.62
CA ARG A 86 3.86 4.89 0.26
C ARG A 86 2.49 4.32 0.51
N ALA A 87 1.53 5.17 0.80
CA ALA A 87 0.16 4.71 0.94
C ALA A 87 -0.84 5.74 0.46
N ARG A 88 -1.96 5.23 -0.07
CA ARG A 88 -3.08 6.02 -0.56
C ARG A 88 -4.37 5.28 -0.23
N GLY A 89 -5.18 5.91 0.61
CA GLY A 89 -6.31 5.25 1.24
C GLY A 89 -5.89 4.02 2.04
N HIS A 90 -6.49 2.87 1.71
CA HIS A 90 -6.20 1.55 2.30
C HIS A 90 -5.10 0.76 1.58
N VAL A 91 -4.49 1.33 0.55
CA VAL A 91 -3.49 0.64 -0.27
C VAL A 91 -2.10 1.11 0.11
N VAL A 92 -1.17 0.17 0.26
CA VAL A 92 0.24 0.42 0.60
C VAL A 92 1.14 -0.11 -0.51
N LEU A 93 2.00 0.75 -1.03
CA LEU A 93 3.12 0.41 -1.88
C LEU A 93 4.36 0.19 -1.00
N THR A 94 5.06 -0.90 -1.27
CA THR A 94 6.36 -1.21 -0.71
C THR A 94 7.39 -1.40 -1.82
N VAL A 95 8.58 -0.81 -1.63
CA VAL A 95 9.77 -1.16 -2.41
C VAL A 95 10.80 -1.72 -1.45
N GLU A 96 11.20 -2.95 -1.70
CA GLU A 96 12.25 -3.66 -1.01
C GLU A 96 13.47 -3.76 -1.92
N THR A 97 14.66 -3.55 -1.37
CA THR A 97 15.92 -3.94 -2.02
C THR A 97 16.26 -5.35 -1.56
N VAL A 98 16.69 -6.20 -2.48
CA VAL A 98 17.28 -7.51 -2.19
C VAL A 98 18.73 -7.47 -2.68
N GLU A 99 19.66 -7.62 -1.75
CA GLU A 99 21.11 -7.55 -1.94
C GLU A 99 21.68 -8.98 -1.96
N ALA A 100 22.55 -9.25 -2.93
CA ALA A 100 23.22 -10.53 -3.12
C ALA A 100 24.69 -10.28 -3.52
N PRO A 101 25.59 -11.28 -3.46
CA PRO A 101 26.99 -11.10 -3.86
C PRO A 101 27.17 -10.60 -5.30
N THR A 102 26.24 -10.91 -6.20
CA THR A 102 26.27 -10.50 -7.62
C THR A 102 25.66 -9.12 -7.88
N GLY A 103 25.13 -8.47 -6.85
CA GLY A 103 24.57 -7.12 -6.91
C GLY A 103 23.22 -7.00 -6.21
N SER A 104 22.34 -6.15 -6.72
CA SER A 104 21.06 -5.83 -6.05
C SER A 104 19.88 -5.87 -7.01
N SER A 105 18.71 -6.14 -6.43
CA SER A 105 17.43 -6.15 -7.11
C SER A 105 16.39 -5.43 -6.26
N ALA A 106 15.24 -5.13 -6.86
CA ALA A 106 14.14 -4.50 -6.17
C ALA A 106 12.86 -5.32 -6.29
N ARG A 107 12.16 -5.52 -5.17
CA ARG A 107 10.81 -6.07 -5.15
C ARG A 107 9.83 -4.94 -4.90
N VAL A 108 8.90 -4.76 -5.83
CA VAL A 108 7.84 -3.75 -5.74
C VAL A 108 6.54 -4.48 -5.48
N SER A 109 5.82 -4.12 -4.42
CA SER A 109 4.53 -4.74 -4.09
C SER A 109 3.48 -3.71 -3.73
N VAL A 110 2.23 -4.02 -4.06
CA VAL A 110 1.06 -3.27 -3.60
C VAL A 110 0.19 -4.18 -2.74
N VAL A 111 -0.15 -3.70 -1.54
CA VAL A 111 -0.94 -4.43 -0.54
C VAL A 111 -2.24 -3.68 -0.29
N ASN A 112 -3.37 -4.37 -0.42
CA ASN A 112 -4.67 -3.83 -0.03
C ASN A 112 -4.97 -4.23 1.42
N LEU A 113 -4.96 -3.25 2.33
CA LEU A 113 -5.20 -3.47 3.75
C LEU A 113 -6.68 -3.75 4.09
N LEU A 114 -7.64 -3.56 3.17
CA LEU A 114 -9.03 -4.01 3.29
C LEU A 114 -9.20 -5.52 3.09
N THR A 115 -8.29 -6.16 2.36
CA THR A 115 -8.32 -7.62 2.15
C THR A 115 -7.16 -8.32 2.83
N GLY A 116 -6.09 -7.60 3.18
CA GLY A 116 -4.82 -8.14 3.66
C GLY A 116 -3.99 -8.81 2.55
N ARG A 117 -4.38 -8.66 1.27
CA ARG A 117 -3.74 -9.35 0.15
C ARG A 117 -2.76 -8.45 -0.59
N ARG A 118 -1.65 -9.03 -1.08
CA ARG A 118 -0.81 -8.43 -2.11
C ARG A 118 -1.56 -8.50 -3.43
N THR A 119 -1.90 -7.36 -4.01
CA THR A 119 -2.62 -7.26 -5.29
C THR A 119 -1.66 -7.15 -6.48
N PHE A 120 -0.42 -6.74 -6.20
CA PHE A 120 0.66 -6.65 -7.18
C PHE A 120 1.98 -7.02 -6.52
N THR A 121 2.83 -7.74 -7.24
CA THR A 121 4.23 -7.91 -6.89
C THR A 121 5.02 -8.11 -8.17
N VAL A 122 6.13 -7.38 -8.28
CA VAL A 122 7.07 -7.55 -9.38
C VAL A 122 8.50 -7.46 -8.88
N PHE A 123 9.37 -8.23 -9.53
CA PHE A 123 10.80 -8.20 -9.29
C PHE A 123 11.49 -7.43 -10.42
N VAL A 124 12.39 -6.55 -10.04
CA VAL A 124 13.24 -5.78 -10.94
C VAL A 124 14.67 -6.22 -10.66
N ALA A 125 15.29 -6.88 -11.64
CA ALA A 125 16.64 -7.38 -11.53
C ALA A 125 17.37 -7.19 -12.86
N PRO A 126 18.71 -7.13 -12.84
CA PRO A 126 19.50 -7.24 -14.06
C PRO A 126 19.20 -8.55 -14.80
N PRO A 127 19.04 -8.55 -16.13
CA PRO A 127 18.75 -9.76 -16.91
C PRO A 127 19.80 -10.88 -16.77
N SER A 128 21.07 -10.50 -16.57
CA SER A 128 22.19 -11.42 -16.36
C SER A 128 22.28 -11.97 -14.93
N GLY A 129 21.47 -11.47 -13.99
CA GLY A 129 21.63 -11.73 -12.55
C GLY A 129 22.84 -11.02 -11.92
N GLN A 130 23.60 -10.25 -12.70
CA GLN A 130 24.74 -9.46 -12.24
C GLN A 130 24.47 -7.96 -12.45
N GLY A 131 24.80 -7.15 -11.45
CA GLY A 131 24.58 -5.72 -11.45
C GLY A 131 23.52 -5.27 -10.45
N ASN A 132 23.09 -4.02 -10.56
CA ASN A 132 22.23 -3.38 -9.59
C ASN A 132 20.91 -2.94 -10.25
N ALA A 133 19.80 -3.23 -9.60
CA ALA A 133 18.51 -2.72 -9.97
C ALA A 133 17.83 -2.02 -8.79
N ALA A 134 17.30 -0.83 -9.05
CA ALA A 134 16.64 0.00 -8.05
C ALA A 134 15.39 0.66 -8.62
N VAL A 135 14.43 0.97 -7.76
CA VAL A 135 13.31 1.86 -8.10
C VAL A 135 13.69 3.28 -7.70
N THR A 136 13.82 4.17 -8.70
CA THR A 136 14.30 5.54 -8.50
C THR A 136 13.17 6.55 -8.36
N ALA A 137 11.97 6.22 -8.83
CA ALA A 137 10.76 6.97 -8.56
C ALA A 137 9.52 6.09 -8.61
N GLU A 138 8.54 6.39 -7.77
CA GLU A 138 7.30 5.64 -7.64
C GLU A 138 6.10 6.56 -7.38
N ARG A 139 4.95 6.23 -7.94
CA ARG A 139 3.70 6.98 -7.79
C ARG A 139 2.52 6.03 -7.61
N LEU A 140 1.88 6.14 -6.44
CA LEU A 140 0.69 5.36 -6.09
C LEU A 140 -0.59 6.15 -6.37
N GLY A 141 -1.40 5.63 -7.27
CA GLY A 141 -2.72 6.13 -7.60
C GLY A 141 -3.82 5.55 -6.72
N PRO A 142 -5.07 6.01 -6.90
CA PRO A 142 -6.23 5.40 -6.26
C PRO A 142 -6.37 3.93 -6.67
N GLY A 143 -6.99 3.12 -5.80
CA GLY A 143 -7.30 1.71 -6.09
C GLY A 143 -6.08 0.78 -6.19
N GLY A 144 -4.85 1.29 -6.05
CA GLY A 144 -3.62 0.51 -6.23
C GLY A 144 -3.03 0.56 -7.63
N THR A 145 -3.52 1.48 -8.48
CA THR A 145 -2.78 1.85 -9.70
C THR A 145 -1.40 2.38 -9.34
N LEU A 146 -0.38 2.02 -10.13
CA LEU A 146 1.02 2.30 -9.82
C LEU A 146 1.75 2.68 -11.10
N ALA A 147 2.66 3.64 -10.99
CA ALA A 147 3.73 3.83 -11.95
C ALA A 147 5.06 3.94 -11.21
N PHE A 148 6.12 3.40 -11.79
CA PHE A 148 7.46 3.56 -11.23
C PHE A 148 8.53 3.55 -12.32
N ILE A 149 9.66 4.20 -12.02
CA ILE A 149 10.88 4.14 -12.83
C ILE A 149 11.83 3.18 -12.14
N ALA A 150 12.23 2.14 -12.86
CA ALA A 150 13.33 1.27 -12.48
C ALA A 150 14.59 1.66 -13.22
N GLU A 151 15.72 1.65 -12.52
CA GLU A 151 17.06 1.78 -13.06
C GLU A 151 17.81 0.46 -12.88
N ILE A 152 18.39 -0.05 -13.95
CA ILE A 152 19.14 -1.30 -14.00
C ILE A 152 20.52 -0.95 -14.55
N GLN A 153 21.55 -1.19 -13.76
CA GLN A 153 22.94 -0.96 -14.09
C GLN A 153 23.68 -2.28 -14.09
N THR A 154 24.26 -2.65 -15.22
CA THR A 154 25.24 -3.74 -15.36
C THR A 154 26.62 -3.14 -15.63
N ASP A 155 27.65 -3.97 -15.76
CA ASP A 155 29.00 -3.51 -16.13
C ASP A 155 29.06 -2.87 -17.52
N HIS A 156 28.08 -3.15 -18.39
CA HIS A 156 28.09 -2.74 -19.79
C HIS A 156 26.99 -1.77 -20.16
N GLU A 157 25.94 -1.68 -19.35
CA GLU A 157 24.73 -0.96 -19.72
C GLU A 157 24.02 -0.34 -18.53
N LEU A 158 23.55 0.88 -18.72
CA LEU A 158 22.51 1.49 -17.91
C LEU A 158 21.20 1.40 -18.70
N LEU A 159 20.14 0.88 -18.07
CA LEU A 159 18.81 0.87 -18.63
C LEU A 159 17.84 1.44 -17.61
N ARG A 160 16.95 2.33 -18.06
CA ARG A 160 15.80 2.77 -17.28
C ARG A 160 14.52 2.27 -17.93
N THR A 161 13.53 1.94 -17.11
CA THR A 161 12.21 1.54 -17.58
C THR A 161 11.14 2.29 -16.81
N VAL A 162 10.10 2.75 -17.51
CA VAL A 162 8.86 3.22 -16.88
C VAL A 162 7.89 2.05 -16.92
N ARG A 163 7.45 1.61 -15.75
CA ARG A 163 6.49 0.52 -15.59
C ARG A 163 5.22 1.03 -14.95
N VAL A 164 4.10 0.45 -15.35
CA VAL A 164 2.79 0.76 -14.80
C VAL A 164 2.04 -0.53 -14.45
N HIS A 165 1.22 -0.45 -13.40
CA HIS A 165 0.29 -1.49 -13.02
C HIS A 165 -1.09 -0.86 -12.81
N ASP A 166 -2.08 -1.39 -13.53
CA ASP A 166 -3.47 -0.93 -13.49
C ASP A 166 -4.41 -2.10 -13.83
N ALA A 167 -5.68 -1.84 -14.16
CA ALA A 167 -6.65 -2.90 -14.50
C ALA A 167 -6.27 -3.74 -15.74
N LEU A 168 -5.39 -3.22 -16.60
CA LEU A 168 -4.86 -3.95 -17.76
C LEU A 168 -3.66 -4.83 -17.40
N GLY A 169 -3.20 -4.79 -16.15
CA GLY A 169 -2.05 -5.54 -15.66
C GLY A 169 -0.77 -4.71 -15.62
N ASP A 170 0.35 -5.41 -15.39
CA ASP A 170 1.70 -4.82 -15.36
C ASP A 170 2.30 -4.75 -16.75
N ARG A 171 2.90 -3.61 -17.10
CA ARG A 171 3.58 -3.42 -18.38
C ARG A 171 4.67 -2.35 -18.31
N VAL A 172 5.70 -2.52 -19.14
CA VAL A 172 6.68 -1.48 -19.46
C VAL A 172 6.05 -0.56 -20.52
N VAL A 173 6.07 0.75 -20.28
CA VAL A 173 5.49 1.77 -21.20
C VAL A 173 6.55 2.68 -21.82
N ASP A 174 7.76 2.69 -21.28
CA ASP A 174 8.93 3.37 -21.87
C ASP A 174 10.21 2.70 -21.38
N HIS A 175 11.28 2.81 -22.15
CA HIS A 175 12.61 2.34 -21.77
C HIS A 175 13.70 3.17 -22.44
N GLY A 176 14.87 3.24 -21.80
CA GLY A 176 16.06 3.87 -22.34
C GLY A 176 16.79 4.78 -21.35
N VAL A 177 18.07 5.04 -21.60
CA VAL A 177 18.95 5.83 -20.72
C VAL A 177 18.49 7.28 -20.51
N ALA A 178 17.74 7.83 -21.46
CA ALA A 178 17.34 9.24 -21.48
C ALA A 178 16.10 9.55 -20.64
N ILE A 179 15.54 8.57 -19.92
CA ILE A 179 14.45 8.79 -18.97
C ILE A 179 14.97 9.59 -17.77
N ASP A 180 14.32 10.71 -17.47
CA ASP A 180 14.57 11.51 -16.28
C ASP A 180 13.86 10.86 -15.08
N THR A 181 14.65 10.26 -14.18
CA THR A 181 14.16 9.53 -13.01
C THR A 181 13.36 10.38 -12.04
N ARG A 182 13.50 11.71 -12.07
CA ARG A 182 12.79 12.63 -11.15
C ARG A 182 11.48 13.16 -11.73
N SER A 183 11.26 12.95 -13.02
CA SER A 183 10.12 13.53 -13.75
C SER A 183 8.79 12.82 -13.56
N LEU A 184 8.78 11.61 -12.95
CA LEU A 184 7.57 10.81 -12.82
C LEU A 184 6.52 11.51 -11.94
N SER A 185 5.31 11.65 -12.47
CA SER A 185 4.17 12.26 -11.78
C SER A 185 2.88 11.50 -12.08
N ILE A 186 1.93 11.59 -11.14
CA ILE A 186 0.58 11.05 -11.29
C ILE A 186 -0.45 12.13 -10.93
N HIS A 187 -1.41 12.35 -11.82
CA HIS A 187 -2.55 13.25 -11.60
C HIS A 187 -3.84 12.52 -11.99
N GLY A 188 -4.64 12.12 -11.00
CA GLY A 188 -5.76 11.22 -11.24
C GLY A 188 -5.27 9.87 -11.77
N THR A 189 -5.65 9.56 -13.01
CA THR A 189 -5.21 8.38 -13.77
C THR A 189 -4.07 8.69 -14.74
N ASP A 190 -3.72 9.95 -14.95
CA ASP A 190 -2.69 10.32 -15.92
C ASP A 190 -1.30 10.26 -15.29
N ILE A 191 -0.42 9.52 -15.94
CA ILE A 191 1.01 9.44 -15.63
C ILE A 191 1.76 10.27 -16.63
N ARG A 192 2.73 11.05 -16.15
CA ARG A 192 3.65 11.82 -16.99
C ARG A 192 5.09 11.61 -16.53
N TRP A 193 5.99 11.56 -17.49
CA TRP A 193 7.44 11.51 -17.28
C TRP A 193 8.15 12.22 -18.44
N ARG A 194 9.46 12.42 -18.31
CA ARG A 194 10.31 12.97 -19.36
C ARG A 194 11.27 11.90 -19.86
N SER A 195 11.42 11.83 -21.18
CA SER A 195 12.33 10.91 -21.88
C SER A 195 12.91 11.64 -23.09
N SER A 196 14.24 11.73 -23.16
CA SER A 196 14.98 12.50 -24.19
C SER A 196 14.52 13.96 -24.30
N GLY A 197 14.25 14.60 -23.16
CA GLY A 197 13.78 15.99 -23.09
C GLY A 197 12.30 16.21 -23.45
N ALA A 198 11.62 15.21 -24.03
CA ALA A 198 10.19 15.28 -24.33
C ALA A 198 9.35 14.79 -23.16
N THR A 199 8.17 15.39 -22.95
CA THR A 199 7.17 14.87 -22.00
C THR A 199 6.42 13.72 -22.66
N ARG A 200 6.35 12.59 -21.97
CA ARG A 200 5.56 11.42 -22.31
C ARG A 200 4.42 11.27 -21.30
N SER A 201 3.35 10.60 -21.72
CA SER A 201 2.21 10.35 -20.84
C SER A 201 1.45 9.10 -21.21
N ILE A 202 0.79 8.51 -20.21
CA ILE A 202 -0.19 7.42 -20.39
C ILE A 202 -1.32 7.59 -19.37
N THR A 203 -2.53 7.20 -19.73
CA THR A 203 -3.66 7.14 -18.81
C THR A 203 -3.82 5.71 -18.29
N LEU A 204 -3.89 5.55 -16.97
CA LEU A 204 -4.09 4.27 -16.31
C LEU A 204 -5.57 3.92 -16.26
N GLN A 205 -5.86 2.62 -16.35
CA GLN A 205 -7.22 2.11 -16.20
C GLN A 205 -7.47 1.72 -14.73
N PRO A 206 -8.35 2.40 -13.99
CA PRO A 206 -8.63 2.06 -12.60
C PRO A 206 -9.13 0.61 -12.47
N PRO A 207 -8.79 -0.10 -11.39
CA PRO A 207 -9.43 -1.38 -11.08
C PRO A 207 -10.94 -1.19 -10.92
N ALA A 208 -11.69 -2.21 -11.37
CA ALA A 208 -13.14 -2.27 -11.29
C ALA A 208 -13.66 -2.27 -9.85
#